data_AF-A0A7C7QH50-F1
#
_entry.id   AF-A0A7C7QH50-F1
#
_cell.length_a   1.000
_cell.length_b   1.000
_cell.length_c   1.000
_cell.angle_alpha   90.00
_cell.angle_beta   90.00
_cell.angle_gamma   90.00
#
_symmetry.space_group_name_H-M   'P 1'
#
loop_
_entity.id
_entity.type
_entity.pdbx_description
1 polymer ?
#
loop_
_entity_poly.entity_id
_entity_poly.type
_entity_poly.pdbx_seq_one_letter_code
_entity_poly.pdbx_strand_id
1 'polypeptide(L)'
;MDAGAYDEAYAIPSEHSALVKLRTQQIIANETRVADVIDPLAGSYYVESLTADIEEGAKKFMNEIEEMGGFMKSLEDGFFLN
;
A
#
# COMPACT_ATOMS: atom_id res chain seq x y z
N MET A 1 -5.65 9.61 1.28
CA MET A 1 -4.47 8.85 1.71
C MET A 1 -4.13 9.25 3.12
N ASP A 2 -3.89 8.29 4.01
CA ASP A 2 -3.38 8.56 5.36
C ASP A 2 -1.85 8.47 5.33
N ALA A 3 -1.13 9.52 5.75
CA ALA A 3 0.33 9.58 5.72
C ALA A 3 1.02 9.15 7.04
N GLY A 4 0.25 8.72 8.05
CA GLY A 4 0.73 8.55 9.42
C GLY A 4 1.16 9.89 10.06
N ALA A 5 1.14 9.96 11.39
CA ALA A 5 1.72 11.10 12.10
C ALA A 5 3.11 10.72 12.64
N TYR A 6 4.06 11.66 12.69
CA TYR A 6 5.43 11.32 13.10
C TYR A 6 5.53 10.84 14.56
N ASP A 7 4.54 11.14 15.40
CA ASP A 7 4.46 10.75 16.81
C ASP A 7 3.54 9.53 17.06
N GLU A 8 3.03 8.89 16.00
CA GLU A 8 2.08 7.77 16.07
C GLU A 8 2.64 6.53 16.79
N ALA A 9 3.96 6.35 16.77
CA ALA A 9 4.62 5.27 17.52
C ALA A 9 4.58 5.48 19.05
N TYR A 10 4.37 6.71 19.53
CA TYR A 10 4.39 7.03 20.97
C TYR A 10 2.98 7.16 21.56
N ALA A 11 2.06 7.77 20.82
CA ALA A 11 0.70 8.03 21.26
C ALA A 11 -0.22 8.28 20.06
N ILE A 12 -1.50 8.48 20.32
CA ILE A 12 -2.39 9.07 19.31
C ILE A 12 -1.85 10.44 18.87
N PRO A 13 -2.02 10.82 17.59
CA PRO A 13 -1.40 12.03 17.05
C PRO A 13 -1.76 13.29 17.82
N SER A 14 -0.76 14.11 18.13
CA SER A 14 -0.98 15.48 18.59
C SER A 14 -1.58 16.35 17.48
N GLU A 15 -2.19 17.48 17.84
CA GLU A 15 -2.73 18.43 16.86
C GLU A 15 -1.64 18.90 15.87
N HIS A 16 -0.44 19.16 16.39
CA HIS A 16 0.68 19.60 15.57
C HIS A 16 1.13 18.51 14.59
N SER A 17 1.27 17.26 15.03
CA SER A 17 1.70 16.17 14.14
C SER A 17 0.65 15.81 13.09
N ALA A 18 -0.64 15.86 13.46
CA ALA A 18 -1.75 15.74 12.53
C ALA A 18 -1.73 16.86 11.48
N LEU A 19 -1.37 18.09 11.87
CA LEU A 19 -1.23 19.21 10.94
C LEU A 19 -0.06 19.00 9.97
N VAL A 20 1.10 18.52 10.45
CA VAL A 20 2.25 18.19 9.60
C VAL A 20 1.88 17.12 8.58
N LYS A 21 1.22 16.03 9.03
CA LYS A 21 0.67 14.97 8.18
C LYS A 21 -0.23 15.52 7.06
N LEU A 22 -1.14 16.45 7.39
CA LEU A 22 -2.00 17.12 6.40
C LEU A 22 -1.20 17.97 5.41
N ARG A 23 -0.22 18.74 5.89
CA ARG A 23 0.61 19.60 5.04
C ARG A 23 1.45 18.80 4.06
N THR A 24 1.97 17.65 4.45
CA THR A 24 2.68 16.73 3.54
C THR A 24 1.81 16.35 2.33
N GLN A 25 0.54 15.99 2.56
CA GLN A 25 -0.39 15.65 1.49
C GLN A 25 -0.71 16.87 0.61
N GLN A 26 -0.84 18.07 1.20
CA GLN A 26 -1.10 19.30 0.45
C GLN A 26 0.08 19.71 -0.44
N ILE A 27 1.32 19.54 0.03
CA ILE A 27 2.53 19.77 -0.77
C ILE A 27 2.55 18.81 -1.96
N ILE A 28 2.35 17.51 -1.73
CA ILE A 28 2.28 16.52 -2.81
C ILE A 28 1.22 16.91 -3.84
N ALA A 29 0.01 17.23 -3.39
CA ALA A 29 -1.12 17.52 -4.26
C ALA A 29 -0.97 18.83 -5.06
N ASN A 30 -0.44 19.91 -4.44
CA ASN A 30 -0.52 21.25 -5.02
C ASN A 30 0.83 21.84 -5.46
N GLU A 31 1.95 21.30 -4.98
CA GLU A 31 3.26 21.92 -5.19
C GLU A 31 4.22 21.04 -6.01
N THR A 32 4.10 19.71 -5.90
CA THR A 32 5.02 18.79 -6.60
C THR A 32 4.69 18.56 -8.08
N ARG A 33 3.47 18.91 -8.51
CA ARG A 33 2.93 18.67 -9.86
C ARG A 33 2.80 17.19 -10.26
N VAL A 34 3.02 16.26 -9.33
CA VAL A 34 2.86 14.82 -9.59
C VAL A 34 1.41 14.45 -9.95
N ALA A 35 0.44 15.26 -9.53
CA ALA A 35 -0.97 15.10 -9.84
C ALA A 35 -1.37 15.67 -11.21
N ASP A 36 -0.48 16.37 -11.92
CA ASP A 36 -0.77 16.99 -13.23
C ASP A 36 -0.89 15.93 -14.35
N VAL A 37 -0.32 14.73 -14.15
CA VAL A 37 -0.25 13.65 -15.14
C VAL A 37 -0.79 12.37 -14.51
N ILE A 38 -1.66 11.66 -15.24
CA ILE A 38 -2.17 10.35 -14.83
C ILE A 38 -1.06 9.32 -14.99
N ASP A 39 -0.81 8.55 -13.92
CA ASP A 39 0.20 7.50 -13.86
C ASP A 39 1.57 7.94 -14.42
N PRO A 40 2.27 8.86 -13.72
CA PRO A 40 3.55 9.39 -14.20
C PRO A 40 4.68 8.33 -14.23
N LEU A 41 4.45 7.12 -13.72
CA LEU A 41 5.41 6.01 -13.74
C LEU A 41 5.15 5.02 -14.88
N ALA A 42 4.02 5.13 -15.59
CA ALA A 42 3.68 4.29 -16.73
C ALA A 42 4.82 4.24 -17.76
N GLY A 43 5.15 3.04 -18.22
CA GLY A 43 6.20 2.79 -19.21
C GLY A 43 7.63 2.77 -18.65
N SER A 44 7.82 3.00 -17.35
CA SER A 44 9.11 2.77 -16.69
C SER A 44 9.45 1.27 -16.71
N TYR A 45 10.49 0.87 -17.44
CA TYR A 45 10.89 -0.55 -17.54
C TYR A 45 11.01 -1.25 -16.17
N TYR A 46 11.55 -0.54 -15.18
CA TYR A 46 11.71 -1.09 -13.84
C TYR A 46 10.37 -1.24 -13.11
N VAL A 47 9.54 -0.20 -13.09
CA VAL A 47 8.27 -0.23 -12.35
C VAL A 47 7.27 -1.18 -13.00
N GLU A 48 7.26 -1.25 -14.33
CA GLU A 48 6.41 -2.20 -15.07
C GLU A 48 6.83 -3.65 -14.82
N SER A 49 8.13 -3.95 -14.86
CA SER A 49 8.63 -5.29 -14.51
C SER A 49 8.29 -5.66 -13.07
N LEU A 50 8.50 -4.74 -12.12
CA LEU A 50 8.16 -4.98 -10.72
C LEU A 50 6.65 -5.18 -10.52
N THR A 51 5.82 -4.45 -11.26
CA THR A 51 4.36 -4.61 -11.25
C THR A 51 3.96 -6.01 -11.71
N ALA A 52 4.54 -6.49 -12.80
CA ALA A 52 4.29 -7.84 -13.32
C ALA A 52 4.72 -8.93 -12.32
N ASP A 53 5.90 -8.78 -11.70
CA ASP A 53 6.41 -9.75 -10.72
C ASP A 53 5.51 -9.84 -9.48
N ILE A 54 5.04 -8.70 -8.96
CA ILE A 54 4.09 -8.65 -7.83
C ILE A 54 2.75 -9.29 -8.23
N GLU A 55 2.25 -9.02 -9.43
CA GLU A 55 1.00 -9.60 -9.94
C GLU A 55 1.08 -11.13 -10.03
N GLU A 56 2.17 -11.66 -10.59
CA GLU A 56 2.40 -13.12 -10.68
C GLU A 56 2.48 -13.75 -9.29
N GLY A 57 3.22 -13.13 -8.36
CA GLY A 57 3.33 -13.59 -6.98
C GLY A 57 1.97 -13.61 -6.26
N ALA A 58 1.18 -12.55 -6.40
CA ALA A 58 -0.16 -12.47 -5.82
C ALA A 58 -1.11 -13.52 -6.41
N LYS A 59 -1.08 -13.74 -7.73
CA LYS A 59 -1.87 -14.78 -8.40
C LYS A 59 -1.51 -16.18 -7.90
N LYS A 60 -0.22 -16.48 -7.76
CA LYS A 60 0.25 -17.75 -7.23
C LYS A 60 -0.25 -17.97 -5.80
N PHE A 61 -0.15 -16.95 -4.95
CA PHE A 61 -0.64 -17.01 -3.57
C PHE A 61 -2.16 -17.22 -3.50
N MET A 62 -2.93 -16.55 -4.37
CA MET A 62 -4.38 -16.79 -4.46
C MET A 62 -4.71 -18.21 -4.90
N ASN A 63 -3.98 -18.77 -5.88
CA ASN A 63 -4.18 -20.15 -6.31
C ASN A 63 -3.90 -21.15 -5.18
N GLU A 64 -2.86 -20.92 -4.38
CA GLU A 64 -2.58 -21.74 -3.19
C GLU A 64 -3.74 -21.73 -2.19
N ILE A 65 -4.31 -20.55 -1.93
CA ILE A 65 -5.51 -20.40 -1.08
C ILE A 65 -6.69 -21.20 -1.63
N GLU A 66 -6.94 -21.13 -2.95
CA GLU A 66 -8.00 -21.89 -3.60
C GLU A 66 -7.75 -23.42 -3.49
N GLU A 67 -6.51 -23.87 -3.70
CA GLU A 67 -6.13 -25.28 -3.57
C GLU A 67 -6.30 -25.83 -2.13
N MET A 68 -6.12 -24.98 -1.12
CA MET A 68 -6.39 -25.33 0.28
C MET A 68 -7.89 -25.43 0.61
N GLY A 69 -8.77 -24.97 -0.29
CA GLY A 69 -10.23 -24.98 -0.14
C GLY A 69 -10.83 -23.61 0.13
N GLY A 70 -10.12 -22.54 -0.25
CA GLY A 70 -10.58 -21.17 -0.18
C GLY A 70 -10.23 -20.46 1.13
N PHE A 71 -10.39 -19.14 1.14
CA PHE A 71 -9.94 -18.23 2.20
C PHE A 71 -10.38 -18.65 3.61
N MET A 72 -11.67 -19.00 3.78
CA MET A 72 -12.21 -19.36 5.10
C MET A 72 -11.52 -20.58 5.69
N LYS A 73 -11.30 -21.61 4.88
CA LYS A 73 -10.64 -22.83 5.33
C LYS A 73 -9.17 -22.58 5.64
N SER A 74 -8.46 -21.84 4.80
CA SER A 74 -7.08 -21.44 5.07
C SER A 74 -6.94 -20.64 6.37
N LEU A 75 -7.92 -19.78 6.70
CA LEU A 75 -7.94 -19.05 7.96
C LEU A 75 -8.16 -19.97 9.17
N GLU A 76 -9.11 -20.90 9.07
CA GLU A 76 -9.39 -21.89 10.13
C GLU A 76 -8.19 -22.82 10.37
N ASP A 77 -7.50 -23.21 9.31
CA ASP A 77 -6.27 -24.02 9.35
C ASP A 77 -5.04 -23.21 9.85
N GLY A 78 -5.22 -21.91 10.14
CA GLY A 78 -4.18 -21.04 10.69
C GLY A 78 -3.12 -20.60 9.68
N PHE A 79 -3.34 -20.79 8.38
CA PHE A 79 -2.36 -20.51 7.32
C PHE A 79 -1.83 -19.07 7.33
N PHE A 80 -2.65 -18.08 7.71
CA PHE A 80 -2.26 -16.67 7.74
C PHE A 80 -1.64 -16.21 9.07
N LEU A 81 -1.71 -17.04 10.12
CA LEU A 81 -1.33 -16.67 11.49
C LEU A 81 -0.07 -17.39 11.97
N ASN A 82 0.38 -18.40 11.22
CA ASN A 82 1.54 -19.24 11.50
C ASN A 82 2.68 -18.93 10.52
#